data_AF-I7MEA5-F1
#
_entry.id   AF-I7MEA5-F1
#
_cell.length_a   1.000
_cell.length_b   1.000
_cell.length_c   1.000
_cell.angle_alpha   90.00
_cell.angle_beta   90.00
_cell.angle_gamma   90.00
#
_symmetry.space_group_name_H-M   'P 1'
#
loop_
_entity.id
_entity.type
_entity.pdbx_description
1 polymer ?
#
loop_
_entity_poly.entity_id
_entity_poly.type
_entity_poly.pdbx_seq_one_letter_code
_entity_poly.pdbx_strand_id
1 'polypeptide(L)'
;MFVFQLESQKLNRMNRLDRKPPPPPPNQDTDDNARSHAILETKQFLDKRKIRTLIHPPYSPGLNPIEKVWSWMNREVEQSEGRII
;
A
#
# COMPACT_ATOMS: atom_id res chain seq x y z
N MET A 1 35.36 25.99 10.68
CA MET A 1 34.89 25.36 9.42
C MET A 1 33.99 24.14 9.64
N PHE A 2 34.18 23.31 10.69
CA PHE A 2 33.34 22.13 10.96
C PHE A 2 31.92 22.41 11.48
N VAL A 3 31.72 23.45 12.29
CA VAL A 3 30.40 23.79 12.87
C VAL A 3 29.40 24.22 11.79
N PHE A 4 29.85 25.04 10.83
CA PHE A 4 29.04 25.46 9.68
C PHE A 4 28.56 24.28 8.82
N GLN A 5 29.43 23.28 8.65
CA GLN A 5 29.08 22.06 7.92
C GLN A 5 28.01 21.27 8.67
N LEU A 6 28.12 21.11 9.99
CA LEU A 6 27.13 20.39 10.79
C LEU A 6 25.76 21.08 10.80
N GLU A 7 25.71 22.40 10.92
CA GLU A 7 24.46 23.16 10.87
C GLU A 7 23.82 23.12 9.48
N SER A 8 24.63 23.17 8.41
CA SER A 8 24.15 22.97 7.04
C SER A 8 23.59 21.55 6.82
N GLN A 9 24.20 20.54 7.42
CA GLN A 9 23.72 19.15 7.37
C GLN A 9 22.42 18.94 8.17
N LYS A 10 22.28 19.60 9.33
CA LYS A 10 21.04 19.59 10.14
C LYS A 10 19.90 20.30 9.42
N LEU A 11 20.16 21.48 8.85
CA LEU A 11 19.17 22.24 8.08
C LEU A 11 18.72 21.46 6.83
N ASN A 12 19.64 20.79 6.13
CA ASN A 12 19.32 19.89 5.02
C ASN A 12 18.57 18.61 5.43
N ARG A 13 18.66 18.18 6.69
CA ARG A 13 17.82 17.09 7.21
C ARG A 13 16.42 17.58 7.55
N MET A 14 16.27 18.72 8.23
CA MET A 14 14.96 19.29 8.56
C MET A 14 14.17 19.63 7.28
N ASN A 15 14.82 20.28 6.31
CA ASN A 15 14.23 20.58 5.00
C ASN A 15 13.85 19.34 4.16
N ARG A 16 14.29 18.14 4.53
CA ARG A 16 13.85 16.87 3.91
C ARG A 16 12.63 16.28 4.61
N LEU A 17 12.46 16.52 5.90
CA LEU A 17 11.33 16.02 6.69
C LEU A 17 10.08 16.87 6.48
N ASP A 18 10.23 18.17 6.19
CA ASP A 18 9.11 19.09 5.94
C ASP A 18 8.58 19.03 4.50
N ARG A 19 9.24 18.28 3.61
CA ARG A 19 8.73 18.05 2.26
C ARG A 19 7.57 17.07 2.34
N LYS A 20 6.37 17.54 2.00
CA LYS A 20 5.23 16.67 1.73
C LYS A 20 5.70 15.58 0.75
N PRO A 21 5.51 14.28 1.08
CA PRO A 21 5.96 13.21 0.20
C PRO A 21 5.34 13.40 -1.18
N PRO A 22 6.07 13.07 -2.26
CA PRO A 22 5.48 13.13 -3.59
C PRO A 22 4.18 12.33 -3.59
N PRO A 23 3.14 12.79 -4.31
CA PRO A 23 1.91 12.02 -4.40
C PRO A 23 2.25 10.61 -4.86
N PRO A 24 1.60 9.58 -4.29
CA PRO A 24 1.82 8.23 -4.76
C PRO A 24 1.53 8.19 -6.28
N PRO A 25 2.26 7.35 -7.02
CA PRO A 25 1.96 7.14 -8.43
C PRO A 25 0.48 6.83 -8.62
N PRO A 26 -0.14 7.32 -9.71
CA PRO A 26 -1.40 6.74 -10.15
C PRO A 26 -1.14 5.27 -10.52
N ASN A 27 -2.08 4.38 -10.14
CA ASN A 27 -2.10 2.95 -10.45
C ASN A 27 -1.11 2.12 -9.61
N GLN A 28 -1.38 2.05 -8.32
CA GLN A 28 -0.65 1.22 -7.38
C GLN A 28 -1.50 0.00 -6.98
N ASP A 29 -0.95 -1.19 -7.16
CA ASP A 29 -1.60 -2.44 -6.78
C ASP A 29 -1.26 -2.79 -5.32
N THR A 30 -2.26 -3.27 -4.60
CA THR A 30 -2.17 -3.73 -3.21
C THR A 30 -2.78 -5.12 -3.15
N ASP A 31 -2.02 -6.12 -3.59
CA ASP A 31 -2.38 -7.52 -3.48
C ASP A 31 -1.78 -8.14 -2.21
N ASP A 32 -2.26 -9.33 -1.87
CA ASP A 32 -1.53 -10.21 -0.98
C ASP A 32 -0.47 -10.99 -1.79
N ASN A 33 0.57 -11.48 -1.14
CA ASN A 33 1.61 -12.27 -1.82
C ASN A 33 1.12 -13.70 -2.16
N ALA A 34 -0.16 -13.91 -2.49
CA ALA A 34 -0.64 -15.23 -2.88
C ALA A 34 0.13 -15.72 -4.12
N ARG A 35 0.19 -17.04 -4.27
CA ARG A 35 1.06 -17.66 -5.30
C ARG A 35 0.75 -17.13 -6.70
N SER A 36 -0.52 -16.94 -7.04
CA SER A 36 -0.99 -16.38 -8.32
C SER A 36 -0.57 -14.93 -8.57
N HIS A 37 -0.35 -14.15 -7.52
CA HIS A 37 0.15 -12.77 -7.60
C HIS A 37 1.68 -12.74 -7.71
N ALA A 38 2.36 -13.69 -7.06
CA ALA A 38 3.81 -13.76 -7.02
C ALA A 38 4.47 -14.35 -8.29
N ILE A 39 3.72 -15.02 -9.17
CA ILE A 39 4.25 -15.60 -10.41
C ILE A 39 4.78 -14.55 -11.37
N LEU A 40 5.72 -14.96 -12.23
CA LEU A 40 6.42 -14.08 -13.15
C LEU A 40 5.47 -13.45 -14.18
N GLU A 41 4.53 -14.23 -14.70
CA GLU A 41 3.57 -13.82 -15.71
C GLU A 41 2.71 -12.65 -15.23
N THR A 42 2.24 -12.73 -13.98
CA THR A 42 1.46 -11.66 -13.33
C THR A 42 2.31 -10.40 -13.17
N LYS A 43 3.54 -10.52 -12.68
CA LYS A 43 4.47 -9.39 -12.55
C LYS A 43 4.74 -8.70 -13.89
N GLN A 44 5.04 -9.48 -14.92
CA GLN A 44 5.26 -8.95 -16.27
C GLN A 44 4.00 -8.27 -16.84
N PHE A 45 2.81 -8.80 -16.53
CA PHE A 45 1.54 -8.19 -16.94
C PHE A 45 1.30 -6.83 -16.29
N LEU A 46 1.61 -6.69 -15.00
CA LEU A 46 1.51 -5.44 -14.25
C LEU A 46 2.54 -4.42 -14.73
N ASP A 47 3.79 -4.85 -14.95
CA ASP A 47 4.86 -4.02 -15.49
C ASP A 47 4.50 -3.43 -16.86
N LYS A 48 3.97 -4.26 -17.77
CA LYS A 48 3.48 -3.81 -19.10
C LYS A 48 2.40 -2.73 -19.00
N ARG A 49 1.60 -2.75 -17.92
CA ARG A 49 0.53 -1.77 -17.66
C ARG A 49 1.01 -0.57 -16.85
N LYS A 50 2.28 -0.51 -16.48
CA LYS A 50 2.85 0.52 -15.61
C LYS A 50 2.13 0.59 -14.25
N ILE A 51 1.63 -0.56 -13.78
CA ILE A 51 1.02 -0.69 -12.46
C ILE A 51 2.14 -1.06 -11.50
N ARG A 52 2.32 -0.27 -10.43
CA ARG A 52 3.35 -0.56 -9.43
C ARG A 52 2.75 -1.39 -8.31
N THR A 53 3.34 -2.54 -7.99
CA THR A 53 2.92 -3.35 -6.84
C THR A 53 3.52 -2.79 -5.55
N LEU A 54 2.71 -2.66 -4.50
CA LEU A 54 3.19 -2.39 -3.15
C LEU A 54 3.75 -3.66 -2.51
N ILE A 55 4.83 -3.53 -1.76
CA ILE A 55 5.36 -4.64 -0.96
C ILE A 55 4.37 -4.89 0.18
N HIS A 56 3.66 -6.01 0.13
CA HIS A 56 2.82 -6.48 1.22
C HIS A 56 3.62 -7.38 2.16
N PRO A 57 3.65 -7.14 3.48
CA PRO A 57 4.34 -8.02 4.41
C PRO A 57 3.61 -9.36 4.59
N PRO A 58 4.32 -10.48 4.82
CA PRO A 58 3.68 -11.78 4.99
C PRO A 58 2.77 -11.80 6.23
N TYR A 59 1.70 -12.61 6.16
CA TYR A 59 0.73 -12.83 7.26
C TYR A 59 0.12 -11.54 7.84
N SER A 60 -0.10 -10.52 7.01
CA SER A 60 -0.60 -9.21 7.44
C SER A 60 -1.97 -8.87 6.84
N PRO A 61 -3.02 -9.69 7.04
CA PRO A 61 -4.33 -9.47 6.42
C PRO A 61 -4.92 -8.10 6.77
N GLY A 62 -4.68 -7.58 7.96
CA GLY A 62 -5.15 -6.24 8.36
C GLY A 62 -4.60 -5.08 7.52
N LEU A 63 -3.54 -5.31 6.72
CA LEU A 63 -2.98 -4.33 5.79
C LEU A 63 -3.53 -4.46 4.37
N ASN A 64 -4.27 -5.54 4.06
CA ASN A 64 -4.88 -5.73 2.76
C ASN A 64 -6.23 -4.99 2.71
N PRO A 65 -6.41 -3.94 1.86
CA PRO A 65 -7.64 -3.16 1.84
C PRO A 65 -8.90 -3.99 1.52
N ILE A 66 -8.76 -5.08 0.75
CA ILE A 66 -9.91 -5.92 0.36
C ILE A 66 -10.58 -6.59 1.58
N GLU A 67 -9.82 -6.88 2.63
CA GLU A 67 -10.34 -7.52 3.86
C GLU A 67 -11.39 -6.65 4.55
N LYS A 68 -11.24 -5.31 4.45
CA LYS A 68 -12.24 -4.36 4.97
C LYS A 68 -13.53 -4.41 4.16
N VAL A 69 -13.41 -4.57 2.83
CA VAL A 69 -14.58 -4.69 1.94
C VAL A 69 -15.30 -6.01 2.20
N TRP A 70 -14.56 -7.13 2.34
CA TRP A 70 -15.13 -8.42 2.70
C TRP A 70 -15.83 -8.38 4.07
N SER A 71 -15.22 -7.75 5.06
CA SER A 71 -15.84 -7.57 6.39
C SER A 71 -17.15 -6.77 6.30
N TRP A 72 -17.18 -5.72 5.49
CA TRP A 72 -18.40 -4.96 5.23
C TRP A 72 -19.46 -5.82 4.53
N MET A 73 -19.11 -6.52 3.45
CA MET A 73 -20.06 -7.38 2.73
C MET A 73 -20.63 -8.49 3.60
N ASN A 74 -19.80 -9.16 4.42
CA ASN A 74 -20.27 -10.17 5.35
C ASN A 74 -21.31 -9.62 6.32
N ARG A 75 -21.07 -8.41 6.86
CA ARG A 75 -22.04 -7.72 7.73
C ARG A 75 -23.34 -7.38 7.02
N GLU A 76 -23.31 -7.03 5.73
CA GLU A 76 -24.53 -6.79 4.94
C GLU A 76 -25.30 -8.10 4.69
N VAL A 77 -24.58 -9.17 4.34
CA VAL A 77 -25.17 -10.52 4.13
C VAL A 77 -25.81 -11.02 5.43
N GLU A 78 -25.10 -10.97 6.55
CA GLU A 78 -25.64 -11.37 7.87
C GLU A 78 -26.91 -10.60 8.25
N GLN A 79 -26.97 -9.29 7.96
CA GLN A 79 -28.17 -8.50 8.18
C GLN A 79 -29.32 -8.88 7.26
N SER A 80 -29.04 -9.30 6.02
CA SER A 80 -30.05 -9.77 5.08
C SER A 80 -30.58 -11.16 5.44
N GLU A 81 -29.72 -12.06 5.90
CA GLU A 81 -30.08 -13.41 6.35
C GLU A 81 -30.81 -13.38 7.71
N GLY A 82 -30.52 -12.40 8.57
CA GLY A 82 -31.31 -12.10 9.78
C GLY A 82 -32.66 -11.42 9.50
N ARG A 83 -32.91 -11.01 8.25
CA ARG A 83 -34.18 -10.47 7.74
C ARG A 83 -34.88 -11.51 6.87
N ILE A 84 -35.07 -12.72 7.38
CA ILE A 84 -36.05 -13.64 6.79
C ILE A 84 -37.44 -12.98 6.94
N ILE A 85 -37.97 -12.52 5.80
CA ILE A 85 -39.37 -12.14 5.55
C ILE A 85 -40.33 -13.29 5.85
#